data_AF-A0A9E2R6L3-F1
#
_entry.id   AF-A0A9E2R6L3-F1
#
_cell.length_a   1.000
_cell.length_b   1.000
_cell.length_c   1.000
_cell.angle_alpha   90.00
_cell.angle_beta   90.00
_cell.angle_gamma   90.00
#
_symmetry.space_group_name_H-M   'P 1'
#
loop_
_entity.id
_entity.type
_entity.pdbx_description
1 polymer ?
#
loop_
_entity_poly.entity_id
_entity_poly.type
_entity_poly.pdbx_seq_one_letter_code
_entity_poly.pdbx_strand_id
1 'polypeptide(L)' 'RAANCLNNANITTVGQLAMKTEAEMLKYRNFGKKSLNEIKEKLSGLGLTLGMKFDAVMFEAPKEEAPKPA' A
#
# COMPACT_ATOMS: atom_id res chain seq x y z
N ARG A 1 12.83 8.56 4.99
CA ARG A 1 13.17 8.39 3.54
C ARG A 1 11.96 7.96 2.73
N ALA A 2 11.23 6.91 3.12
CA ALA A 2 10.01 6.49 2.43
C ALA A 2 8.98 7.62 2.25
N ALA A 3 8.78 8.47 3.29
CA ALA A 3 7.88 9.62 3.22
C ALA A 3 8.17 10.60 2.07
N ASN A 4 9.45 10.92 1.78
CA ASN A 4 9.79 11.80 0.66
C ASN A 4 9.60 11.13 -0.70
N CYS A 5 9.79 9.80 -0.80
CA CYS A 5 9.43 9.07 -2.02
C CYS A 5 7.93 9.08 -2.26
N LEU A 6 7.14 8.83 -1.21
CA LEU A 6 5.67 8.81 -1.28
C LEU A 6 5.13 10.18 -1.69
N ASN A 7 5.63 11.26 -1.09
CA ASN A 7 5.28 12.63 -1.47
C ASN A 7 5.64 12.94 -2.92
N ASN A 8 6.83 12.56 -3.39
CA ASN A 8 7.23 12.78 -4.79
C ASN A 8 6.46 11.89 -5.80
N ALA A 9 5.88 10.79 -5.32
CA ALA A 9 5.00 9.92 -6.09
C ALA A 9 3.52 10.34 -6.04
N ASN A 10 3.19 11.45 -5.35
CA ASN A 10 1.83 11.88 -5.03
C ASN A 10 1.00 10.80 -4.32
N ILE A 11 1.66 9.91 -3.56
CA ILE A 11 1.02 8.84 -2.80
C ILE A 11 0.75 9.37 -1.39
N THR A 12 -0.51 9.64 -1.10
CA THR A 12 -0.98 10.18 0.19
C THR A 12 -1.71 9.15 1.03
N THR A 13 -2.25 8.09 0.40
CA THR A 13 -3.03 7.05 1.08
C THR A 13 -2.41 5.67 0.87
N VAL A 14 -2.69 4.77 1.81
CA VAL A 14 -2.27 3.35 1.71
C VAL A 14 -2.93 2.67 0.51
N GLY A 15 -4.16 3.06 0.15
CA GLY A 15 -4.83 2.58 -1.07
C GLY A 15 -4.07 2.97 -2.34
N GLN A 16 -3.64 4.24 -2.47
CA GLN A 16 -2.82 4.69 -3.60
C GLN A 16 -1.48 3.97 -3.66
N LEU A 17 -0.89 3.66 -2.50
CA LEU A 17 0.34 2.88 -2.43
C LEU A 17 0.14 1.44 -2.91
N ALA A 18 -0.92 0.77 -2.43
CA ALA A 18 -1.26 -0.60 -2.81
C ALA A 18 -1.62 -0.71 -4.30
N MET A 19 -2.20 0.33 -4.90
CA MET A 19 -2.46 0.44 -6.35
C MET A 19 -1.18 0.42 -7.19
N LYS A 20 -0.05 0.85 -6.63
CA LYS A 20 1.21 0.91 -7.36
C LYS A 20 1.92 -0.43 -7.37
N THR A 21 2.48 -0.76 -8.51
CA THR A 21 3.23 -2.01 -8.70
C THR A 21 4.65 -1.89 -8.15
N GLU A 22 5.27 -3.02 -7.82
CA GLU A 22 6.68 -3.08 -7.39
C GLU A 22 7.63 -2.50 -8.45
N ALA A 23 7.32 -2.74 -9.73
CA ALA A 23 8.09 -2.23 -10.85
C ALA A 23 8.02 -0.70 -10.95
N GLU A 24 6.86 -0.09 -10.70
CA GLU A 24 6.74 1.36 -10.59
C GLU A 24 7.46 1.89 -9.35
N MET A 25 7.31 1.19 -8.22
CA MET A 25 7.98 1.55 -6.97
C MET A 25 9.49 1.62 -7.14
N LEU A 26 10.11 0.65 -7.82
CA LEU A 26 11.56 0.63 -8.10
C LEU A 26 12.04 1.73 -9.07
N LYS A 27 11.15 2.38 -9.82
CA LYS A 27 11.51 3.50 -10.71
C LYS A 27 11.69 4.81 -9.94
N TYR A 28 11.14 4.94 -8.73
CA TYR A 28 11.25 6.18 -7.96
C TYR A 28 12.67 6.38 -7.44
N ARG A 29 13.22 7.57 -7.67
CA ARG A 29 14.52 8.01 -7.14
C ARG A 29 14.47 7.89 -5.61
N ASN A 30 15.39 7.11 -5.02
CA ASN A 30 15.49 6.75 -3.59
C ASN A 30 14.58 5.60 -3.10
N PHE A 31 13.92 4.89 -4.02
CA PHE A 31 13.22 3.66 -3.71
C PHE A 31 14.09 2.46 -4.07
N GLY A 32 14.56 1.73 -3.06
CA GLY A 32 15.41 0.55 -3.23
C GLY A 32 14.77 -0.70 -2.65
N LYS A 33 15.42 -1.86 -2.82
CA LYS A 33 14.95 -3.16 -2.29
C LYS A 33 14.61 -3.10 -0.79
N LYS A 34 15.40 -2.36 0.01
CA LYS A 34 15.14 -2.17 1.44
C LYS A 34 13.84 -1.41 1.70
N SER A 35 13.65 -0.26 1.05
CA SER A 35 12.41 0.53 1.14
C SER A 35 11.20 -0.25 0.65
N LEU A 36 11.37 -1.05 -0.42
CA LEU A 36 10.31 -1.90 -0.97
C LEU A 36 9.86 -2.94 0.05
N ASN A 37 10.81 -3.61 0.71
CA ASN A 37 10.50 -4.60 1.73
C ASN A 37 9.80 -3.99 2.94
N GLU A 38 10.26 -2.82 3.42
CA GLU A 38 9.61 -2.09 4.52
C GLU A 38 8.16 -1.71 4.18
N ILE A 39 7.89 -1.29 2.94
CA ILE A 39 6.53 -1.00 2.48
C ILE A 39 5.69 -2.28 2.39
N LYS A 40 6.27 -3.37 1.89
CA LYS A 40 5.61 -4.66 1.75
C LYS A 40 5.20 -5.23 3.11
N GLU A 41 6.07 -5.14 4.11
CA GLU A 41 5.74 -5.57 5.48
C GLU A 41 4.64 -4.71 6.10
N LYS A 42 4.68 -3.40 5.92
CA LYS A 42 3.62 -2.49 6.41
C LYS A 42 2.27 -2.77 5.75
N LEU A 43 2.26 -3.02 4.44
CA LEU A 43 1.06 -3.42 3.72
C LEU A 43 0.57 -4.80 4.18
N SER A 44 1.47 -5.76 4.35
CA SER A 44 1.15 -7.10 4.84
C SER A 44 0.53 -7.06 6.24
N GLY A 45 0.97 -6.16 7.12
CA GLY A 45 0.36 -5.94 8.43
C GLY A 45 -1.07 -5.41 8.38
N LEU A 46 -1.49 -4.85 7.24
CA LEU A 46 -2.83 -4.36 6.97
C LEU A 46 -3.64 -5.31 6.07
N GLY A 47 -3.08 -6.48 5.72
CA GLY A 47 -3.71 -7.42 4.78
C GLY A 47 -3.68 -6.96 3.32
N LEU A 48 -2.84 -5.98 2.98
CA LEU A 48 -2.72 -5.38 1.65
C LEU A 48 -1.43 -5.83 0.96
N THR A 49 -1.39 -5.74 -0.37
CA THR A 49 -0.21 -6.03 -1.19
C THR A 49 0.00 -4.94 -2.26
N LEU A 50 1.21 -4.87 -2.81
CA LEU A 50 1.53 -3.96 -3.92
C LEU A 50 0.98 -4.51 -5.24
N GLY A 51 0.50 -3.63 -6.12
CA GLY A 51 -0.10 -3.99 -7.40
C GLY A 51 -1.55 -4.45 -7.31
N MET A 52 -2.24 -4.15 -6.21
CA MET A 52 -3.68 -4.39 -6.09
C MET A 52 -4.44 -3.49 -7.06
N LYS A 53 -5.26 -4.09 -7.92
CA LYS A 53 -6.19 -3.35 -8.77
C LYS A 53 -7.44 -3.06 -7.96
N PHE A 54 -7.57 -1.84 -7.48
CA PHE A 54 -8.81 -1.37 -6.87
C PHE A 54 -9.73 -0.92 -8.00
N ASP A 55 -10.67 -1.79 -8.38
CA ASP A 55 -11.80 -1.39 -9.19
C ASP A 55 -12.69 -0.46 -8.36
N ALA A 56 -13.05 0.70 -8.93
CA ALA A 56 -13.84 1.74 -8.26
C ALA A 56 -15.22 1.24 -7.75
N VAL A 57 -15.63 0.05 -8.16
CA VAL A 57 -16.87 -0.62 -7.77
C VAL A 57 -16.77 -1.38 -6.44
N MET A 58 -15.56 -1.56 -5.89
CA MET A 58 -15.31 -2.39 -4.70
C MET A 58 -15.29 -1.61 -3.37
N PHE A 59 -15.76 -0.35 -3.36
CA PHE A 59 -15.98 0.37 -2.10
C PHE A 59 -17.36 0.03 -1.50
N GLU A 60 -17.68 -1.26 -1.38
CA GLU A 60 -18.49 -1.69 -0.23
C GLU A 60 -17.52 -1.82 0.94
N ALA A 61 -17.56 -0.82 1.81
CA ALA A 61 -16.83 -0.82 3.07
C ALA A 61 -17.04 -2.17 3.76
N PRO A 62 -15.97 -2.90 4.15
CA PRO A 62 -16.15 -4.03 5.04
C PRO A 62 -16.68 -3.47 6.36
N LYS A 63 -17.97 -3.72 6.54
CA LYS A 63 -18.70 -3.73 7.79
C LYS A 63 -17.80 -4.29 8.89
N GLU A 64 -17.60 -3.47 9.93
CA GLU A 64 -17.35 -3.84 11.31
C GLU A 64 -17.30 -5.36 11.56
N GLU A 65 -16.09 -5.94 11.62
CA GLU A 65 -15.92 -7.28 12.17
C GLU A 65 -15.93 -7.14 13.69
N ALA A 66 -17.12 -7.39 14.23
CA ALA A 66 -17.47 -7.47 15.64
C ALA A 66 -16.44 -8.28 16.47
N PRO A 67 -16.29 -7.98 17.77
CA PRO A 67 -15.39 -8.70 18.67
C PRO A 67 -15.71 -10.20 18.68
N LYS A 68 -14.68 -11.02 18.42
CA LYS A 68 -14.75 -12.48 18.47
C LYS A 68 -15.14 -12.93 19.89
N PRO A 69 -16.14 -13.80 20.05
CA PRO A 69 -16.58 -14.27 21.37
C PRO A 69 -15.58 -15.28 21.94
N ALA A 70 -15.26 -15.12 23.22
CA ALA A 70 -14.72 -16.16 24.08
C ALA A 70 -15.43 -16.07 25.43
#